data_AF-A0A2M7TIY6-F1
#
_entry.id   AF-A0A2M7TIY6-F1
#
_cell.length_a   1.000
_cell.length_b   1.000
_cell.length_c   1.000
_cell.angle_alpha   90.00
_cell.angle_beta   90.00
_cell.angle_gamma   90.00
#
_symmetry.space_group_name_H-M   'P 1'
#
loop_
_entity.id
_entity.type
_entity.pdbx_description
1 polymer ?
#
loop_
_entity_poly.entity_id
_entity_poly.type
_entity_poly.pdbx_seq_one_letter_code
_entity_poly.pdbx_strand_id
1 'polypeptide(L)'
;MANNIFVPMKLSSILGINARTQAFSYKVNTIRGKKTADSKIQTDRVLTKAGIAHPEIYKKFRHPKEVASFDWTHLTDKFALKPSRGMGGEGIIVVKERLELSSWLTTQKTKVTVEDLKLHTLDILEGAYSMGNVPDVAFIQEYVGRHKCFRKYAYRGTPDIRIIVFNKVPVMAMLRLPTKESGGRANLH
;
A
#
# COMPACT_ATOMS: atom_id res chain seq x y z
N MET A 1 29.32 34.83 0.86
CA MET A 1 29.91 34.06 -0.25
C MET A 1 29.01 32.86 -0.49
N ALA A 2 28.30 32.83 -1.63
CA ALA A 2 27.46 31.69 -1.99
C ALA A 2 28.36 30.59 -2.55
N ASN A 3 28.59 29.53 -1.77
CA ASN A 3 29.23 28.34 -2.31
C ASN A 3 28.31 27.74 -3.37
N ASN A 4 28.77 27.70 -4.61
CA ASN A 4 28.12 26.97 -5.70
C ASN A 4 28.09 25.48 -5.32
N ILE A 5 26.94 25.00 -4.82
CA ILE A 5 26.70 23.61 -4.41
C ILE A 5 26.52 22.67 -5.62
N PHE A 6 26.43 23.20 -6.84
CA PHE A 6 26.29 22.41 -8.04
C PHE A 6 27.64 21.92 -8.56
N VAL A 7 28.11 20.81 -7.99
CA VAL A 7 29.11 19.96 -8.64
C VAL A 7 28.46 19.39 -9.91
N PRO A 8 29.04 19.59 -11.11
CA PRO A 8 28.48 19.04 -12.34
C PRO A 8 28.48 17.51 -12.26
N MET A 9 27.28 16.93 -12.20
CA MET A 9 27.06 15.49 -12.13
C MET A 9 27.31 14.88 -13.51
N LYS A 10 28.26 13.94 -13.62
CA LYS A 10 28.48 13.22 -14.87
C LYS A 10 27.25 12.37 -15.18
N LEU A 11 26.79 12.34 -16.43
CA LEU A 11 25.68 11.46 -16.86
C LEU A 11 25.89 10.00 -16.45
N SER A 12 27.14 9.51 -16.46
CA SER A 12 27.51 8.17 -16.00
C SER A 12 27.27 7.91 -14.51
N SER A 13 27.12 8.97 -13.70
CA SER A 13 26.76 8.87 -12.27
C SER A 13 25.26 8.93 -12.01
N ILE A 14 24.44 9.17 -13.05
CA ILE A 14 22.98 9.16 -12.95
C ILE A 14 22.47 7.73 -13.15
N LEU A 15 21.85 7.17 -12.11
CA LEU A 15 21.22 5.86 -12.18
C LEU A 15 19.74 6.01 -12.59
N GLY A 16 19.44 5.75 -13.86
CA GLY A 16 18.06 5.73 -14.36
C GLY A 16 17.21 4.59 -13.77
N ILE A 17 15.88 4.77 -13.78
CA ILE A 17 14.91 3.80 -13.21
C ILE A 17 15.09 2.39 -13.80
N ASN A 18 15.30 2.29 -15.11
CA ASN A 18 15.47 0.99 -15.79
C ASN A 18 16.79 0.32 -15.40
N ALA A 19 17.90 1.07 -15.43
CA ALA A 19 19.22 0.57 -15.03
C ALA A 19 19.21 0.12 -13.56
N ARG A 20 18.57 0.88 -12.69
CA ARG A 20 18.36 0.52 -11.27
C ARG A 20 17.62 -0.81 -11.14
N THR A 21 16.48 -0.97 -11.81
CA THR A 21 15.69 -2.20 -11.69
C THR A 21 16.45 -3.42 -12.23
N GLN A 22 17.15 -3.26 -13.35
CA GLN A 22 17.98 -4.32 -13.93
C GLN A 22 19.15 -4.72 -13.03
N ALA A 23 19.87 -3.75 -12.45
CA ALA A 23 21.05 -4.01 -11.64
C ALA A 23 20.72 -4.53 -10.24
N PHE A 24 19.71 -3.96 -9.58
CA PHE A 24 19.45 -4.19 -8.16
C PHE A 24 18.30 -5.17 -7.85
N SER A 25 17.40 -5.42 -8.81
CA SER A 25 16.19 -6.22 -8.56
C SER A 25 16.07 -7.45 -9.46
N TYR A 26 16.03 -7.27 -10.79
CA TYR A 26 15.64 -8.37 -11.69
C TYR A 26 16.60 -9.56 -11.69
N LYS A 27 17.90 -9.30 -11.67
CA LYS A 27 18.94 -10.34 -11.68
C LYS A 27 19.03 -11.12 -10.36
N VAL A 28 18.70 -10.49 -9.23
CA VAL A 28 19.03 -11.01 -7.90
C VAL A 28 17.81 -11.43 -7.08
N ASN A 29 16.62 -10.90 -7.35
CA ASN A 29 15.42 -11.26 -6.60
C ASN A 29 14.97 -12.68 -6.97
N THR A 30 15.04 -13.58 -5.99
CA THR A 30 14.57 -14.96 -6.13
C THR A 30 13.06 -15.01 -6.40
N ILE A 31 12.60 -16.08 -7.04
CA ILE A 31 11.17 -16.32 -7.32
C ILE A 31 10.37 -16.29 -6.01
N ARG A 32 10.89 -16.91 -4.95
CA ARG A 32 10.26 -16.92 -3.62
C ARG A 32 10.16 -15.50 -3.03
N GLY A 33 11.21 -14.70 -3.17
CA GLY A 33 11.22 -13.30 -2.72
C GLY A 33 10.15 -12.47 -3.43
N LYS A 34 10.07 -12.61 -4.77
CA LYS A 34 9.03 -11.94 -5.58
C LYS A 34 7.62 -12.36 -5.14
N LYS A 35 7.34 -13.67 -5.06
CA LYS A 35 6.04 -14.19 -4.59
C LYS A 35 5.64 -13.68 -3.19
N THR A 36 6.61 -13.51 -2.30
CA THR A 36 6.39 -12.96 -0.96
C THR A 36 5.98 -11.48 -1.04
N ALA A 37 6.71 -10.68 -1.83
CA ALA A 37 6.44 -9.26 -2.02
C ALA A 37 5.11 -9.00 -2.75
N ASP A 38 4.73 -9.87 -3.69
CA ASP A 38 3.48 -9.75 -4.44
C ASP A 38 2.23 -10.00 -3.57
N SER A 39 2.38 -10.68 -2.43
CA SER A 39 1.29 -10.92 -1.48
C SER A 39 1.50 -10.15 -0.18
N LYS A 40 0.64 -9.16 0.07
CA LYS A 40 0.64 -8.39 1.32
C LYS A 40 0.50 -9.29 2.56
N ILE A 41 -0.26 -10.38 2.46
CA ILE A 41 -0.43 -11.36 3.55
C ILE A 41 0.82 -12.23 3.77
N GLN A 42 1.58 -12.56 2.72
CA GLN A 42 2.86 -13.25 2.89
C GLN A 42 3.91 -12.31 3.46
N THR A 43 3.94 -11.06 2.98
CA THR A 43 4.81 -10.00 3.51
C THR A 43 4.56 -9.78 5.01
N ASP A 44 3.30 -9.62 5.42
CA ASP A 44 2.85 -9.57 6.82
C ASP A 44 3.52 -10.67 7.67
N ARG A 45 3.35 -11.95 7.30
CA ARG A 45 3.96 -13.09 8.01
C ARG A 45 5.48 -13.01 8.14
N VAL A 46 6.17 -12.56 7.08
CA VAL A 46 7.63 -12.44 7.10
C VAL A 46 8.08 -11.29 8.01
N LEU A 47 7.39 -10.15 7.96
CA LEU A 47 7.68 -9.00 8.81
C LEU A 47 7.39 -9.30 10.28
N THR A 48 6.27 -9.98 10.59
CA THR A 48 5.96 -10.46 11.94
C THR A 48 7.06 -11.36 12.48
N LYS A 49 7.48 -12.37 11.70
CA LYS A 49 8.55 -13.30 12.12
C LYS A 49 9.88 -12.58 12.36
N ALA A 50 10.14 -11.51 11.61
CA ALA A 50 11.35 -10.70 11.75
C ALA A 50 11.25 -9.62 12.85
N GLY A 51 10.11 -9.47 13.53
CA GLY A 51 9.90 -8.42 14.53
C GLY A 51 9.89 -7.00 13.95
N ILE A 52 9.60 -6.86 12.65
CA ILE A 52 9.54 -5.54 11.99
C ILE A 52 8.14 -4.96 12.17
N ALA A 53 8.04 -3.72 12.64
CA ALA A 53 6.76 -3.03 12.78
C ALA A 53 6.03 -2.90 11.43
N HIS A 54 4.76 -3.29 11.41
CA HIS A 54 3.87 -3.23 10.25
C HIS A 54 2.42 -3.12 10.72
N PRO A 55 1.48 -2.70 9.85
CA PRO A 55 0.07 -2.54 10.23
C PRO A 55 -0.56 -3.89 10.58
N GLU A 56 -1.31 -3.94 11.68
CA GLU A 56 -1.98 -5.16 12.13
C GLU A 56 -3.11 -5.58 11.17
N ILE A 57 -3.19 -6.86 10.83
CA ILE A 57 -4.32 -7.41 10.07
C ILE A 57 -5.40 -7.90 11.03
N TYR A 58 -6.56 -7.25 11.01
CA TYR A 58 -7.72 -7.60 11.85
C TYR A 58 -8.47 -8.82 11.32
N LYS A 59 -8.68 -8.90 10.00
CA LYS A 59 -9.45 -10.00 9.39
C LYS A 59 -8.97 -10.30 7.97
N LYS A 60 -8.87 -11.59 7.64
CA LYS A 60 -8.58 -12.10 6.29
C LYS A 60 -9.84 -12.84 5.82
N PHE A 61 -10.30 -12.59 4.61
CA PHE A 61 -11.43 -13.26 3.96
C PHE A 61 -10.94 -14.09 2.79
N ARG A 62 -11.24 -15.39 2.79
CA ARG A 62 -10.88 -16.31 1.70
C ARG A 62 -12.08 -16.85 0.94
N HIS A 63 -13.26 -16.80 1.57
CA HIS A 63 -14.48 -17.40 1.04
C HIS A 63 -15.66 -16.46 1.28
N PRO A 64 -16.64 -16.41 0.36
CA PRO A 64 -17.85 -15.58 0.52
C PRO A 64 -18.60 -15.83 1.84
N LYS A 65 -18.60 -17.07 2.33
CA LYS A 65 -19.22 -17.42 3.61
C LYS A 65 -18.61 -16.65 4.79
N GLU A 66 -17.31 -16.38 4.77
CA GLU A 66 -16.63 -15.59 5.80
C GLU A 66 -17.03 -14.11 5.75
N VAL A 67 -17.38 -13.59 4.57
CA VAL A 67 -17.88 -12.22 4.37
C VAL A 67 -19.28 -12.09 4.96
N ALA A 68 -20.13 -13.09 4.71
CA ALA A 68 -21.51 -13.12 5.18
C ALA A 68 -21.63 -13.28 6.70
N SER A 69 -20.77 -14.09 7.33
CA SER A 69 -20.82 -14.38 8.77
C SER A 69 -20.02 -13.41 9.65
N PHE A 70 -19.23 -12.52 9.06
CA PHE A 70 -18.45 -11.55 9.81
C PHE A 70 -19.33 -10.43 10.36
N ASP A 71 -19.13 -10.08 11.63
CA ASP A 71 -19.78 -8.91 12.24
C ASP A 71 -19.03 -7.63 11.86
N TRP A 72 -19.51 -6.97 10.82
CA TRP A 72 -18.95 -5.72 10.31
C TRP A 72 -19.15 -4.53 11.25
N THR A 73 -20.14 -4.60 12.16
CA THR A 73 -20.44 -3.49 13.07
C THR A 73 -19.33 -3.30 14.10
N HIS A 74 -18.64 -4.38 14.46
CA HIS A 74 -17.50 -4.43 15.39
C HIS A 74 -16.18 -3.89 14.82
N LEU A 75 -16.13 -3.45 13.55
CA LEU A 75 -14.93 -2.81 13.02
C LEU A 75 -14.55 -1.56 13.82
N THR A 76 -13.29 -1.17 13.78
CA THR A 76 -12.87 0.08 14.41
C THR A 76 -13.33 1.30 13.58
N ASP A 77 -13.11 2.50 14.11
CA ASP A 77 -13.48 3.73 13.39
C ASP A 77 -12.62 3.98 12.15
N LYS A 78 -11.45 3.33 12.05
CA LYS A 78 -10.45 3.54 11.00
C LYS A 78 -9.77 2.24 10.63
N PHE A 79 -9.81 1.90 9.36
CA PHE A 79 -9.18 0.70 8.82
C PHE A 79 -8.93 0.84 7.32
N ALA A 80 -8.20 -0.11 6.74
CA ALA A 80 -8.12 -0.28 5.30
C ALA A 80 -8.58 -1.68 4.91
N LEU A 81 -9.53 -1.76 3.97
CA LEU A 81 -9.97 -2.98 3.30
C LEU A 81 -9.27 -3.06 1.93
N LYS A 82 -8.58 -4.16 1.63
CA LYS A 82 -7.82 -4.28 0.38
C LYS A 82 -7.55 -5.72 -0.07
N PRO A 83 -7.27 -5.92 -1.37
CA PRO A 83 -6.73 -7.18 -1.91
C PRO A 83 -5.29 -7.45 -1.48
N SER A 84 -4.97 -8.73 -1.21
CA SER A 84 -3.60 -9.18 -0.93
C SER A 84 -2.67 -8.93 -2.12
N ARG A 85 -3.13 -9.18 -3.34
CA ARG A 85 -2.34 -9.13 -4.58
C ARG A 85 -2.79 -8.05 -5.56
N GLY A 86 -3.62 -7.11 -5.10
CA GLY A 86 -4.15 -6.08 -5.99
C GLY A 86 -3.08 -5.21 -6.64
N MET A 87 -3.36 -4.79 -7.87
CA MET A 87 -2.47 -3.99 -8.72
C MET A 87 -2.76 -2.50 -8.66
N GLY A 88 -1.76 -1.65 -8.92
CA GLY A 88 -1.96 -0.21 -9.13
C GLY A 88 -2.50 0.59 -7.93
N GLY A 89 -2.78 -0.05 -6.80
CA GLY A 89 -3.53 0.55 -5.69
C GLY A 89 -5.05 0.44 -5.83
N GLU A 90 -5.54 -0.36 -6.78
CA GLU A 90 -6.96 -0.66 -6.97
C GLU A 90 -7.50 -1.59 -5.89
N GLY A 91 -8.82 -1.58 -5.70
CA GLY A 91 -9.50 -2.38 -4.69
C GLY A 91 -9.23 -1.96 -3.25
N ILE A 92 -8.57 -0.82 -3.01
CA ILE A 92 -8.25 -0.32 -1.66
C ILE A 92 -9.33 0.67 -1.21
N ILE A 93 -10.09 0.31 -0.18
CA ILE A 93 -10.95 1.24 0.55
C ILE A 93 -10.23 1.62 1.85
N VAL A 94 -10.01 2.92 2.05
CA VAL A 94 -9.40 3.45 3.28
C VAL A 94 -10.45 4.25 4.03
N VAL A 95 -10.84 3.74 5.19
CA VAL A 95 -11.78 4.36 6.13
C VAL A 95 -11.01 5.18 7.16
N LYS A 96 -11.44 6.42 7.38
CA LYS A 96 -10.78 7.36 8.31
C LYS A 96 -11.65 7.74 9.51
N GLU A 97 -12.94 7.42 9.47
CA GLU A 97 -13.93 7.89 10.42
C GLU A 97 -15.20 7.04 10.31
N ARG A 98 -15.78 6.67 11.46
CA ARG A 98 -17.10 6.06 11.56
C ARG A 98 -18.16 7.16 11.65
N LEU A 99 -19.25 6.99 10.91
CA LEU A 99 -20.39 7.91 10.93
C LEU A 99 -21.50 7.37 11.83
N GLU A 100 -21.90 6.13 11.59
CA GLU A 100 -22.95 5.40 12.34
C GLU A 100 -22.47 3.98 12.65
N LEU A 101 -23.30 3.17 13.31
CA LEU A 101 -22.96 1.78 13.63
C LEU A 101 -22.62 0.93 12.39
N SER A 102 -23.25 1.23 11.25
CA SER A 102 -23.12 0.47 9.99
C SER A 102 -22.62 1.32 8.82
N SER A 103 -22.01 2.48 9.08
CA SER A 103 -21.50 3.34 8.01
C SER A 103 -20.26 4.15 8.40
N TRP A 104 -19.41 4.42 7.40
CA TRP A 104 -18.13 5.08 7.56
C TRP A 104 -17.87 6.11 6.46
N LEU A 105 -16.92 7.01 6.71
CA LEU A 105 -16.40 7.98 5.76
C LEU A 105 -14.99 7.59 5.31
N THR A 106 -14.79 7.47 3.99
CA THR A 106 -13.48 7.16 3.41
C THR A 106 -12.54 8.37 3.39
N THR A 107 -11.26 8.13 3.09
CA THR A 107 -10.30 9.22 2.85
C THR A 107 -10.67 10.13 1.67
N GLN A 108 -11.50 9.62 0.75
CA GLN A 108 -12.03 10.30 -0.42
C GLN A 108 -13.32 11.07 -0.11
N LYS A 109 -13.77 11.09 1.16
CA LYS A 109 -15.04 11.71 1.62
C LYS A 109 -16.29 11.05 1.04
N THR A 110 -16.23 9.76 0.74
CA THR A 110 -17.38 8.97 0.31
C THR A 110 -17.94 8.19 1.51
N LYS A 111 -19.26 8.16 1.68
CA LYS A 111 -19.93 7.28 2.66
C LYS A 111 -19.87 5.84 2.13
N VAL A 112 -19.49 4.90 3.00
CA VAL A 112 -19.54 3.46 2.72
C VAL A 112 -20.32 2.77 3.83
N THR A 113 -21.18 1.83 3.45
CA THR A 113 -22.01 1.02 4.37
C THR A 113 -21.42 -0.38 4.56
N VAL A 114 -21.98 -1.15 5.49
CA VAL A 114 -21.64 -2.57 5.64
C VAL A 114 -21.88 -3.34 4.34
N GLU A 115 -22.99 -3.08 3.65
CA GLU A 115 -23.35 -3.71 2.39
C GLU A 115 -22.33 -3.39 1.29
N ASP A 116 -21.88 -2.14 1.20
CA ASP A 116 -20.83 -1.73 0.25
C ASP A 116 -19.51 -2.46 0.53
N LEU A 117 -19.11 -2.56 1.81
CA LEU A 117 -17.89 -3.27 2.19
C LEU A 117 -17.97 -4.77 1.91
N LYS A 118 -19.13 -5.39 2.15
CA LYS A 118 -19.39 -6.79 1.81
C LYS A 118 -19.25 -7.01 0.31
N LEU A 119 -19.95 -6.22 -0.50
CA LEU A 119 -19.91 -6.32 -1.96
C LEU A 119 -18.47 -6.16 -2.48
N HIS A 120 -17.79 -5.10 -2.06
CA HIS A 120 -16.38 -4.85 -2.43
C HIS A 120 -15.44 -5.99 -2.02
N THR A 121 -15.71 -6.62 -0.87
CA THR A 121 -14.94 -7.79 -0.42
C THR A 121 -15.17 -9.00 -1.34
N LEU A 122 -16.41 -9.23 -1.80
CA LEU A 122 -16.72 -10.27 -2.76
C LEU A 122 -16.06 -10.02 -4.12
N ASP A 123 -16.08 -8.78 -4.61
CA ASP A 123 -15.38 -8.39 -5.85
C ASP A 123 -13.88 -8.69 -5.78
N ILE A 124 -13.25 -8.43 -4.62
CA ILE A 124 -11.85 -8.83 -4.39
C ILE A 124 -11.67 -10.35 -4.48
N LEU A 125 -12.56 -11.14 -3.86
CA LEU A 125 -12.47 -12.59 -3.87
C LEU A 125 -12.60 -13.17 -5.29
N GLU A 126 -13.43 -12.55 -6.12
CA GLU A 126 -13.59 -12.91 -7.54
C GLU A 126 -12.42 -12.45 -8.42
N GLY A 127 -11.56 -11.59 -7.88
CA GLY A 127 -10.32 -11.15 -8.55
C GLY A 127 -10.44 -9.83 -9.29
N ALA A 128 -11.50 -9.04 -9.10
CA ALA A 128 -11.77 -7.80 -9.83
C ALA A 128 -10.62 -6.77 -9.79
N TYR A 129 -9.75 -6.84 -8.79
CA TYR A 129 -8.63 -5.91 -8.58
C TYR A 129 -7.25 -6.56 -8.70
N SER A 130 -7.21 -7.84 -9.06
CA SER A 130 -6.00 -8.66 -9.11
C SER A 130 -5.48 -8.78 -10.53
N MET A 131 -4.16 -8.97 -10.68
CA MET A 131 -3.55 -9.17 -11.98
C MET A 131 -4.18 -10.38 -12.69
N GLY A 132 -4.74 -10.15 -13.89
CA GLY A 132 -5.36 -11.20 -14.70
C GLY A 132 -6.71 -11.69 -14.18
N ASN A 133 -7.42 -10.91 -13.36
CA ASN A 133 -8.73 -11.28 -12.80
C ASN A 133 -8.73 -12.61 -12.06
N VAL A 134 -7.61 -12.91 -11.39
CA VAL A 134 -7.45 -14.15 -10.63
C VAL A 134 -8.02 -13.95 -9.21
N PRO A 135 -8.76 -14.94 -8.67
CA PRO A 135 -9.24 -14.90 -7.29
C PRO A 135 -8.15 -14.55 -6.27
N ASP A 136 -8.50 -13.70 -5.32
CA ASP A 136 -7.57 -13.18 -4.30
C ASP A 136 -8.15 -13.27 -2.88
N VAL A 137 -7.35 -12.85 -1.91
CA VAL A 137 -7.74 -12.75 -0.50
C VAL A 137 -7.95 -11.29 -0.15
N ALA A 138 -9.16 -10.94 0.27
CA ALA A 138 -9.45 -9.64 0.85
C ALA A 138 -9.03 -9.62 2.32
N PHE A 139 -8.61 -8.47 2.83
CA PHE A 139 -8.34 -8.33 4.25
C PHE A 139 -8.53 -6.91 4.75
N ILE A 140 -8.86 -6.82 6.04
CA ILE A 140 -8.99 -5.58 6.80
C ILE A 140 -7.78 -5.46 7.70
N GLN A 141 -7.18 -4.28 7.71
CA GLN A 141 -6.02 -3.99 8.54
C GLN A 141 -6.09 -2.58 9.16
N GLU A 142 -5.17 -2.33 10.08
CA GLU A 142 -4.94 -1.04 10.70
C GLU A 142 -4.77 0.09 9.66
N TYR A 143 -5.40 1.22 9.98
CA TYR A 143 -5.25 2.47 9.25
C TYR A 143 -3.91 3.13 9.60
N VAL A 144 -3.04 3.30 8.60
CA VAL A 144 -1.80 4.07 8.75
C VAL A 144 -2.02 5.52 8.34
N GLY A 145 -2.10 6.39 9.34
CA GLY A 145 -2.20 7.83 9.13
C GLY A 145 -0.88 8.46 8.66
N ARG A 146 -0.98 9.63 8.02
CA ARG A 146 0.21 10.42 7.68
C ARG A 146 0.87 10.98 8.94
N HIS A 147 2.21 10.96 8.99
CA HIS A 147 2.94 11.63 10.06
C HIS A 147 2.80 13.16 9.95
N LYS A 148 2.72 13.86 11.10
CA LYS A 148 2.47 15.32 11.16
C LYS A 148 3.52 16.14 10.40
N CYS A 149 4.78 15.69 10.36
CA CYS A 149 5.86 16.37 9.66
C CYS A 149 5.60 16.51 8.14
N PHE A 150 4.90 15.55 7.52
CA PHE A 150 4.64 15.57 6.08
C PHE A 150 3.39 16.36 5.69
N ARG A 151 2.62 16.86 6.66
CA ARG A 151 1.34 17.55 6.40
C ARG A 151 1.50 18.79 5.51
N LYS A 152 2.63 19.51 5.64
CA LYS A 152 2.91 20.72 4.83
C LYS A 152 3.39 20.40 3.41
N TYR A 153 3.87 19.17 3.16
CA TYR A 153 4.53 18.80 1.91
C TYR A 153 3.68 17.93 0.99
N ALA A 154 2.70 17.20 1.51
CA ALA A 154 1.85 16.32 0.71
C ALA A 154 0.51 16.98 0.34
N TYR A 155 0.25 17.10 -0.96
CA TYR A 155 -1.06 17.50 -1.47
C TYR A 155 -2.02 16.31 -1.45
N ARG A 156 -2.82 16.20 -0.39
CA ARG A 156 -3.76 15.07 -0.18
C ARG A 156 -3.01 13.71 -0.18
N GLY A 157 -3.65 12.62 0.24
CA GLY A 157 -3.00 11.31 0.33
C GLY A 157 -1.88 11.16 1.38
N THR A 158 -1.13 10.06 1.27
CA THR A 158 -0.09 9.64 2.22
C THR A 158 1.27 9.60 1.52
N PRO A 159 2.24 10.44 1.93
CA PRO A 159 3.61 10.33 1.46
C PRO A 159 4.28 9.10 2.04
N ASP A 160 5.25 8.57 1.29
CA ASP A 160 5.97 7.37 1.66
C ASP A 160 7.47 7.50 1.39
N ILE A 161 8.26 6.75 2.14
CA ILE A 161 9.71 6.66 1.95
C ILE A 161 9.99 5.31 1.31
N ARG A 162 10.58 5.33 0.11
CA ARG A 162 11.07 4.11 -0.54
C ARG A 162 12.54 3.94 -0.23
N ILE A 163 12.89 2.79 0.33
CA ILE A 163 14.26 2.38 0.57
C ILE A 163 14.57 1.22 -0.39
N ILE A 164 15.71 1.31 -1.07
CA ILE A 164 16.23 0.24 -1.92
C ILE A 164 17.38 -0.42 -1.18
N VAL A 165 17.23 -1.71 -0.92
CA VAL A 165 18.22 -2.53 -0.24
C VAL A 165 18.81 -3.50 -1.24
N PHE A 166 20.13 -3.53 -1.33
CA PHE A 166 20.86 -4.48 -2.16
C PHE A 166 21.87 -5.23 -1.31
N ASN A 167 21.85 -6.56 -1.42
CA ASN A 167 22.71 -7.43 -0.61
C ASN A 167 22.72 -7.07 0.89
N LYS A 168 21.53 -6.85 1.46
CA LYS A 168 21.31 -6.45 2.87
C LYS A 168 21.80 -5.06 3.26
N VAL A 169 22.26 -4.24 2.31
CA VAL A 169 22.70 -2.86 2.55
C VAL A 169 21.70 -1.87 1.90
N PRO A 170 21.16 -0.89 2.64
CA PRO A 170 20.40 0.21 2.04
C PRO A 170 21.30 1.05 1.14
N VAL A 171 21.02 1.08 -0.16
CA VAL A 171 21.84 1.80 -1.16
C VAL A 171 21.21 3.11 -1.63
N MET A 172 19.90 3.27 -1.43
CA MET A 172 19.16 4.47 -1.83
C MET A 172 17.91 4.63 -0.97
N ALA A 173 17.57 5.87 -0.66
CA ALA A 173 16.28 6.24 -0.08
C ALA A 173 15.69 7.43 -0.85
N MET A 174 14.37 7.44 -1.03
CA MET A 174 13.68 8.53 -1.70
C MET A 174 12.33 8.77 -1.04
N LEU A 175 12.00 10.05 -0.83
CA LEU A 175 10.68 10.48 -0.37
C LEU A 175 9.77 10.64 -1.59
N ARG A 176 8.58 10.05 -1.54
CA ARG A 176 7.53 10.20 -2.56
C ARG A 176 6.42 11.06 -1.98
N LEU A 177 6.22 12.23 -2.56
CA LEU A 177 5.23 13.21 -2.14
C LEU A 177 4.03 13.22 -3.10
N PRO A 178 2.81 13.05 -2.60
CA PRO A 178 1.60 13.35 -3.35
C PRO A 178 1.56 14.82 -3.80
N THR A 179 1.22 15.06 -5.07
CA THR A 179 1.13 16.40 -5.67
C THR A 179 -0.27 16.69 -6.20
N LYS A 180 -0.53 17.95 -6.55
CA LYS A 180 -1.77 18.37 -7.23
C LYS A 180 -1.95 17.62 -8.56
N GLU A 181 -0.88 17.60 -9.35
CA GLU A 181 -0.82 16.93 -10.66
C GLU A 181 -1.09 15.43 -10.54
N SER A 182 -0.66 14.79 -9.44
CA SER A 182 -0.92 13.36 -9.22
C SER A 182 -2.33 13.02 -8.72
N GLY A 183 -3.16 14.03 -8.48
CA GLY A 183 -4.45 13.87 -7.79
C GLY A 183 -4.30 13.44 -6.33
N GLY A 184 -3.13 13.64 -5.72
CA GLY A 184 -2.82 13.19 -4.37
C GLY A 184 -2.34 11.74 -4.26
N ARG A 185 -1.75 11.19 -5.33
CA ARG A 185 -1.10 9.87 -5.35
C ARG A 185 0.43 10.00 -5.28
N ALA A 186 1.08 9.18 -4.45
CA ALA A 186 2.54 9.10 -4.39
C ALA A 186 3.14 8.02 -5.33
N ASN A 187 2.28 7.33 -6.09
CA ASN A 187 2.60 6.09 -6.80
C ASN A 187 2.66 6.20 -8.33
N LEU A 188 2.67 7.41 -8.89
CA LEU A 188 2.84 7.55 -10.34
C LEU A 188 4.28 7.14 -10.72
N HIS A 189 4.39 6.01 -11.41
CA HIS A 189 5.54 5.60 -12.21
C HIS A 189 5.04 5.38 -13.63
#